data_AF-A0A2G5TKR1-F1
#
_entry.id   AF-A0A2G5TKR1-F1
#
_cell.length_a   1.000
_cell.length_b   1.000
_cell.length_c   1.000
_cell.angle_alpha   90.00
_cell.angle_beta   90.00
_cell.angle_gamma   90.00
#
_symmetry.space_group_name_H-M   'P 1'
#
loop_
_entity.id
_entity.type
_entity.pdbx_description
1 polymer ?
#
loop_
_entity_poly.entity_id
_entity_poly.type
_entity_poly.pdbx_seq_one_letter_code
_entity_poly.pdbx_strand_id
1 'polypeptide(L)' 'MEKEIFLGIFTLISGLFGCFTNWSVVFFSSSVPTLRSSFGILSAHGAFTTAIYCTIAVVWITPMMLL' A
#
# COMPACT_ATOMS: atom_id res chain seq x y z
N MET A 1 -9.70 -14.11 -19.88
CA MET A 1 -10.53 -12.93 -19.57
C MET A 1 -11.13 -13.01 -18.19
N GLU A 2 -12.02 -13.94 -17.86
CA GLU A 2 -12.68 -13.97 -16.53
C GLU A 2 -11.70 -14.08 -15.34
N LYS A 3 -10.63 -14.89 -15.48
CA LYS A 3 -9.57 -15.01 -14.47
C LYS A 3 -8.75 -13.72 -14.29
N GLU A 4 -8.53 -12.96 -15.37
CA GLU A 4 -7.77 -11.70 -15.35
C GLU A 4 -8.57 -10.61 -14.63
N ILE A 5 -9.88 -10.52 -14.92
CA ILE A 5 -10.79 -9.58 -14.27
C ILE A 5 -10.88 -9.88 -12.76
N PHE A 6 -11.01 -11.15 -12.38
CA PHE A 6 -11.00 -11.55 -10.97
C PHE A 6 -9.69 -11.15 -10.26
N LEU A 7 -8.55 -11.38 -10.91
CA LEU A 7 -7.24 -10.96 -10.39
C LEU A 7 -7.12 -9.43 -10.28
N GLY A 8 -7.65 -8.71 -11.27
CA GLY A 8 -7.71 -7.24 -11.28
C GLY A 8 -8.53 -6.68 -10.13
N ILE A 9 -9.73 -7.22 -9.88
CA ILE A 9 -10.59 -6.84 -8.75
C ILE A 9 -9.93 -7.18 -7.41
N PHE A 10 -9.33 -8.36 -7.29
CA PHE A 10 -8.61 -8.75 -6.07
C PHE A 10 -7.45 -7.79 -5.79
N THR A 11 -6.66 -7.48 -6.82
CA THR A 11 -5.53 -6.54 -6.74
C THR A 11 -6.01 -5.13 -6.39
N LEU A 12 -7.16 -4.69 -6.92
CA LEU A 12 -7.78 -3.41 -6.57
C LEU A 12 -8.06 -3.32 -5.07
N ILE A 13 -8.76 -4.31 -4.52
CA ILE A 13 -9.20 -4.31 -3.13
C ILE A 13 -7.99 -4.40 -2.19
N SER A 14 -7.09 -5.34 -2.45
CA SER A 14 -5.86 -5.49 -1.66
C SER A 14 -4.94 -4.27 -1.78
N GLY A 15 -4.85 -3.67 -2.96
CA GLY A 15 -4.05 -2.48 -3.22
C GLY A 15 -4.60 -1.24 -2.51
N LEU A 16 -5.92 -1.03 -2.52
CA LEU A 16 -6.57 0.06 -1.78
C LEU A 16 -6.36 -0.09 -0.27
N PHE A 17 -6.61 -1.29 0.27
CA PHE A 17 -6.37 -1.58 1.68
C PHE A 17 -4.90 -1.38 2.07
N GLY A 18 -3.98 -1.85 1.22
CA GLY A 18 -2.54 -1.65 1.38
C GLY A 18 -2.14 -0.17 1.35
N CYS A 19 -2.74 0.64 0.47
CA CYS A 19 -2.51 2.09 0.46
C CYS A 19 -2.93 2.73 1.78
N PHE A 20 -4.18 2.52 2.22
CA PHE A 20 -4.71 3.16 3.42
C PHE A 20 -3.91 2.78 4.67
N THR A 21 -3.62 1.50 4.85
CA THR A 21 -2.90 1.00 6.03
C THR A 21 -1.46 1.51 6.07
N ASN A 22 -0.72 1.43 4.96
CA ASN A 22 0.68 1.84 4.93
C ASN A 22 0.85 3.36 5.03
N TRP A 23 0.00 4.15 4.36
CA TRP A 23 0.00 5.60 4.55
C TRP A 23 -0.32 5.98 5.99
N SER A 24 -1.27 5.30 6.63
CA SER A 24 -1.57 5.52 8.06
C SER A 24 -0.34 5.27 8.93
N VAL A 25 0.40 4.18 8.71
CA VAL A 25 1.64 3.89 9.46
C VAL A 25 2.68 4.99 9.28
N VAL A 26 2.86 5.53 8.07
CA VAL A 26 3.77 6.66 7.82
C VAL A 26 3.34 7.90 8.60
N PHE A 27 2.05 8.25 8.58
CA PHE A 27 1.53 9.38 9.35
C PHE A 27 1.69 9.17 10.87
N PHE A 28 1.35 8.00 11.39
CA PHE A 28 1.49 7.69 12.82
C PHE A 28 2.96 7.67 13.26
N SER A 29 3.88 7.17 12.43
CA SER A 29 5.31 7.19 12.75
C SER A 29 5.85 8.61 12.91
N SER A 30 5.39 9.56 12.08
CA SER A 30 5.77 10.97 12.23
C SER A 30 5.17 11.65 13.47
N SER A 31 3.95 11.23 13.86
CA SER A 31 3.13 11.89 14.89
C SER A 31 3.34 11.34 16.30
N VAL A 32 3.73 10.07 16.44
CA VAL A 32 3.83 9.39 17.74
C VAL A 32 5.29 9.27 18.18
N PRO A 33 5.73 9.98 19.24
CA PRO A 33 7.13 9.99 19.68
C PRO A 33 7.68 8.62 20.08
N THR A 34 6.83 7.71 20.59
CA THR A 34 7.22 6.35 20.98
C THR A 34 7.61 5.45 19.80
N LEU A 35 7.22 5.83 18.58
CA LEU A 35 7.58 5.13 17.34
C LEU A 35 8.91 5.62 16.74
N ARG A 36 9.60 6.59 17.35
CA ARG A 36 10.92 7.06 16.90
C ARG A 36 12.10 6.16 17.28
N SER A 37 11.83 4.95 17.76
CA SER A 37 12.85 3.91 17.91
C SER A 37 13.42 3.53 16.54
N SER A 38 14.66 3.04 16.48
CA SER A 38 15.29 2.56 15.25
C SER A 38 14.42 1.55 14.49
N PHE A 39 13.69 0.70 15.22
CA PHE A 39 12.75 -0.24 14.61
C PHE A 39 11.52 0.46 14.00
N GLY A 40 10.97 1.47 14.68
CA GLY A 40 9.81 2.22 14.18
C GLY A 40 10.14 3.09 12.97
N ILE A 41 11.37 3.65 12.89
CA ILE A 41 11.87 4.34 11.70
C ILE A 41 12.02 3.36 10.53
N LEU A 42 12.59 2.18 10.78
CA LEU A 42 12.71 1.13 9.75
C LEU A 42 11.33 0.67 9.26
N SER A 43 10.37 0.44 10.18
CA SER A 43 8.99 0.11 9.83
C SER A 43 8.31 1.22 9.03
N ALA A 44 8.57 2.49 9.32
CA ALA A 44 8.01 3.62 8.57
C ALA A 44 8.55 3.69 7.14
N HIS A 45 9.84 3.45 6.94
CA HIS A 45 10.42 3.37 5.60
C HIS A 45 9.89 2.17 4.81
N GLY A 46 9.74 1.02 5.47
CA GLY A 46 9.09 -0.16 4.89
C GLY A 46 7.65 0.15 4.47
N ALA A 47 6.86 0.74 5.37
CA ALA A 47 5.49 1.15 5.09
C ALA A 47 5.42 2.16 3.94
N PHE A 48 6.30 3.15 3.90
CA PHE A 48 6.35 4.14 2.82
C PHE A 48 6.59 3.49 1.44
N THR A 49 7.56 2.59 1.36
CA THR A 49 7.86 1.85 0.12
C THR A 49 6.66 1.01 -0.32
N THR A 50 6.02 0.35 0.65
CA THR A 50 4.85 -0.50 0.40
C THR A 50 3.64 0.34 -0.01
N ALA A 51 3.46 1.53 0.56
CA ALA A 51 2.41 2.48 0.17
C ALA A 51 2.55 2.92 -1.29
N ILE A 52 3.77 3.27 -1.71
CA ILE A 52 4.05 3.61 -3.11
C ILE A 52 3.74 2.42 -4.02
N TYR A 53 4.21 1.22 -3.67
CA TYR A 53 3.95 0.02 -4.45
C TYR A 53 2.46 -0.28 -4.60
N CYS A 54 1.69 -0.22 -3.51
CA CYS A 54 0.23 -0.37 -3.55
C CYS A 54 -0.44 0.72 -4.39
N THR A 55 0.07 1.96 -4.36
CA THR A 55 -0.47 3.06 -5.17
C THR A 55 -0.25 2.79 -6.66
N ILE A 56 0.94 2.32 -7.04
CA ILE A 56 1.26 1.92 -8.41
C ILE A 56 0.37 0.74 -8.84
N ALA A 57 0.18 -0.25 -7.96
CA ALA A 57 -0.67 -1.39 -8.24
C ALA A 57 -2.12 -0.97 -8.54
N VAL A 58 -2.70 -0.08 -7.73
CA VAL A 58 -4.08 0.40 -7.92
C VAL A 58 -4.21 1.30 -9.15
N VAL A 59 -3.27 2.23 -9.36
CA VAL A 59 -3.39 3.28 -10.40
C VAL A 59 -2.93 2.79 -11.78
N TRP A 60 -2.03 1.81 -11.84
CA TRP A 60 -1.41 1.37 -13.10
C TRP A 60 -1.68 -0.09 -13.42
N ILE A 61 -1.44 -1.01 -12.46
CA ILE A 61 -1.54 -2.45 -12.73
C ILE A 61 -3.00 -2.88 -12.84
N THR A 62 -3.84 -2.48 -11.88
CA THR A 62 -5.26 -2.82 -11.87
C THR A 62 -6.01 -2.37 -13.13
N PRO A 63 -5.89 -1.11 -13.62
CA PRO A 63 -6.57 -0.72 -14.85
C PRO A 63 -6.08 -1.53 -16.05
N MET A 64 -4.79 -1.87 -16.14
CA MET A 64 -4.27 -2.73 -17.22
C MET A 64 -4.83 -4.16 -17.19
N MET A 65 -5.26 -4.66 -16.01
CA MET A 65 -5.85 -6.00 -15.86
C MET A 65 -7.38 -6.00 -16.06
N LEU A 66 -8.03 -4.84 -15.91
CA LEU A 66 -9.49 -4.68 -16.04
C LEU A 66 -9.93 -4.20 -17.43
N LEU A 67 -8.99 -3.74 -18.25
CA LEU A 67 -9.18 -3.32 -19.66
C LEU A 67 -9.04 -4.53 -20.60
#